data_AF-D3H795-F1
#
_entry.id   AF-D3H795-F1
#
_cell.length_a   1.000
_cell.length_b   1.000
_cell.length_c   1.000
_cell.angle_alpha   90.00
_cell.angle_beta   90.00
_cell.angle_gamma   90.00
#
_symmetry.space_group_name_H-M   'P 1'
#
loop_
_entity.id
_entity.type
_entity.pdbx_description
1 polymer ?
#
loop_
_entity_poly.entity_id
_entity_poly.type
_entity_poly.pdbx_seq_one_letter_code
_entity_poly.pdbx_strand_id
1 'polypeptide(L)'
;MEVIENLKKLISNFIENRQFAKITTGVVLSVSPLKIQLTNELILDDSMLAVTWTDETLDPEYVGQTLHLIRQDGGGFYYVLYKKIFHYKRKVKGGSDE
;
A
#
# COMPACT_ATOMS: atom_id res chain seq x y z
N MET A 1 4.04 -14.29 42.91
CA MET A 1 4.94 -14.62 41.78
C MET A 1 4.14 -14.81 40.49
N GLU A 2 3.01 -15.53 40.51
CA GLU A 2 2.10 -15.72 39.34
C GLU A 2 1.51 -14.45 38.72
N VAL A 3 1.20 -13.40 39.52
CA VAL A 3 0.54 -12.19 38.99
C VAL A 3 1.41 -11.47 37.96
N ILE A 4 2.72 -11.37 38.21
CA ILE A 4 3.66 -10.73 37.28
C ILE A 4 3.81 -11.57 36.01
N GLU A 5 3.75 -12.89 36.14
CA GLU A 5 3.91 -13.83 35.03
C GLU A 5 2.67 -13.88 34.12
N ASN A 6 1.49 -13.81 34.73
CA ASN A 6 0.22 -13.66 34.02
C ASN A 6 0.11 -12.29 33.34
N LEU A 7 0.59 -11.22 33.98
CA LEU A 7 0.64 -9.89 33.37
C LEU A 7 1.60 -9.86 32.17
N LYS A 8 2.77 -10.52 32.28
CA LYS A 8 3.70 -10.69 31.16
C LYS A 8 3.07 -11.48 30.02
N LYS A 9 2.39 -12.60 30.29
CA LYS A 9 1.66 -13.35 29.26
C LYS A 9 0.55 -12.54 28.61
N LEU A 10 -0.18 -11.74 29.38
CA LEU A 10 -1.23 -10.87 28.85
C LEU A 10 -0.63 -9.77 27.97
N ILE A 11 0.48 -9.16 28.37
CA ILE A 11 1.19 -8.15 27.59
C ILE A 11 1.82 -8.79 26.34
N SER A 12 2.45 -9.96 26.44
CA SER A 12 2.99 -10.73 25.31
C SER A 12 1.89 -11.09 24.33
N ASN A 13 0.78 -11.67 24.80
CA ASN A 13 -0.38 -11.97 23.96
C ASN A 13 -0.98 -10.69 23.37
N PHE A 14 -0.98 -9.57 24.09
CA PHE A 14 -1.49 -8.30 23.59
C PHE A 14 -0.58 -7.67 22.54
N ILE A 15 0.74 -7.81 22.67
CA ILE A 15 1.73 -7.35 21.67
C ILE A 15 1.74 -8.28 20.46
N GLU A 16 1.62 -9.59 20.66
CA GLU A 16 1.53 -10.60 19.59
C GLU A 16 0.22 -10.47 18.81
N ASN A 17 -0.89 -10.14 19.49
CA ASN A 17 -2.20 -9.92 18.87
C ASN A 17 -2.42 -8.50 18.35
N ARG A 18 -1.64 -7.51 18.82
CA ARG A 18 -1.44 -6.25 18.09
C ARG A 18 -0.51 -6.54 16.93
N GLN A 19 -1.06 -7.17 15.90
CA GLN A 19 -0.44 -7.13 14.59
C GLN A 19 -0.21 -5.66 14.28
N PHE A 20 1.04 -5.28 14.11
CA PHE A 20 1.35 -3.98 13.54
C PHE A 20 0.94 -4.12 12.08
N ALA A 21 0.09 -3.22 11.60
CA ALA A 21 -0.25 -3.12 10.19
C ALA A 21 1.02 -3.32 9.35
N LYS A 22 1.14 -4.50 8.71
CA LYS A 22 2.43 -4.96 8.20
C LYS A 22 2.73 -4.19 6.93
N ILE A 23 3.82 -3.44 6.92
CA ILE A 23 4.31 -2.80 5.71
C ILE A 23 4.97 -3.88 4.86
N THR A 24 4.51 -4.01 3.63
CA THR A 24 5.09 -4.88 2.61
C THR A 24 5.28 -4.09 1.32
N THR A 25 5.92 -4.70 0.33
CA THR A 25 6.01 -4.17 -1.02
C THR A 25 5.35 -5.12 -2.01
N GLY A 26 4.97 -4.58 -3.17
CA GLY A 26 4.44 -5.36 -4.28
C GLY A 26 4.60 -4.62 -5.61
N VAL A 27 4.68 -5.39 -6.69
CA VAL A 27 4.78 -4.89 -8.06
C VAL A 27 3.37 -4.75 -8.66
N VAL A 28 3.08 -3.58 -9.23
CA VAL A 28 1.79 -3.33 -9.90
C VAL A 28 1.76 -4.07 -11.23
N LEU A 29 0.80 -4.98 -11.40
CA LEU A 29 0.61 -5.74 -12.64
C LEU A 29 -0.39 -5.05 -13.57
N SER A 30 -1.45 -4.46 -13.02
CA SER A 30 -2.46 -3.70 -13.75
C SER A 30 -3.13 -2.68 -12.83
N VAL A 31 -3.70 -1.60 -13.39
CA VAL A 31 -4.42 -0.56 -12.63
C VAL A 31 -5.93 -0.55 -12.85
N SER A 32 -6.43 -1.30 -13.84
CA SER A 32 -7.87 -1.44 -14.11
C SER A 32 -8.14 -2.80 -14.78
N PRO A 33 -8.57 -3.84 -14.02
CA PRO A 33 -8.69 -3.85 -12.55
C PRO A 33 -7.31 -3.77 -11.87
N LEU A 34 -7.27 -3.25 -10.63
CA LEU A 34 -6.01 -3.16 -9.88
C LEU A 34 -5.51 -4.56 -9.50
N LYS A 35 -4.25 -4.85 -9.84
CA LYS A 35 -3.57 -6.08 -9.44
C LYS A 35 -2.16 -5.78 -8.98
N ILE A 36 -1.79 -6.33 -7.83
CA ILE A 36 -0.45 -6.17 -7.26
C ILE A 36 0.10 -7.53 -6.85
N GLN A 37 1.29 -7.87 -7.31
CA GLN A 37 2.01 -9.06 -6.89
C GLN A 37 2.93 -8.74 -5.73
N LEU A 38 2.71 -9.36 -4.58
CA LEU A 38 3.59 -9.27 -3.42
C LEU A 38 4.89 -10.05 -3.64
N THR A 39 5.93 -9.73 -2.87
CA THR A 39 7.25 -10.40 -2.93
C THR A 39 7.20 -11.91 -2.68
N ASN A 40 6.16 -12.39 -1.98
CA ASN A 40 5.93 -13.82 -1.74
C ASN A 40 5.06 -14.48 -2.84
N GLU A 41 5.02 -13.90 -4.03
CA GLU A 41 4.28 -14.35 -5.22
C GLU A 41 2.75 -14.31 -5.11
N LEU A 42 2.18 -13.88 -3.98
CA LEU A 42 0.74 -13.69 -3.85
C LEU A 42 0.27 -12.53 -4.74
N ILE A 43 -0.74 -12.79 -5.56
CA ILE A 43 -1.40 -11.76 -6.37
C ILE A 43 -2.64 -11.27 -5.61
N LEU A 44 -2.69 -9.96 -5.39
CA LEU A 44 -3.83 -9.26 -4.81
C LEU A 44 -4.67 -8.66 -5.93
N ASP A 45 -5.98 -8.92 -5.90
CA ASP A 45 -6.96 -8.31 -6.80
C ASP A 45 -7.61 -7.07 -6.16
N ASP A 46 -8.35 -6.30 -6.96
CA ASP A 46 -9.04 -5.06 -6.57
C ASP A 46 -9.83 -5.16 -5.25
N SER A 47 -10.48 -6.30 -4.99
CA SER A 47 -11.27 -6.52 -3.77
C SER A 47 -10.44 -6.56 -2.48
N MET A 48 -9.13 -6.75 -2.60
CA MET A 48 -8.18 -6.83 -1.50
C MET A 48 -7.37 -5.53 -1.35
N LEU A 49 -7.58 -4.56 -2.23
CA LEU A 49 -6.76 -3.36 -2.35
C LEU A 49 -7.61 -2.10 -2.17
N ALA A 50 -7.07 -1.12 -1.46
CA ALA A 50 -7.53 0.27 -1.52
C ALA A 50 -6.35 1.18 -1.86
N VAL A 51 -6.50 1.96 -2.91
CA VAL A 51 -5.63 3.09 -3.20
C VAL A 51 -5.85 4.16 -2.10
N THR A 52 -4.79 4.85 -1.66
CA THR A 52 -4.85 5.80 -0.52
C THR A 52 -6.09 6.69 -0.52
N TRP A 53 -6.59 7.02 0.69
CA TRP A 53 -7.81 7.82 0.97
C TRP A 53 -8.10 9.04 0.08
N THR A 54 -7.09 9.61 -0.57
CA THR A 54 -7.21 10.81 -1.41
C THR A 54 -7.58 10.54 -2.86
N ASP A 55 -7.36 9.33 -3.36
CA ASP A 55 -7.50 9.03 -4.78
C ASP A 55 -8.22 7.69 -4.97
N GLU A 56 -9.14 7.66 -5.93
CA GLU A 56 -9.94 6.45 -6.21
C GLU A 56 -9.20 5.46 -7.12
N THR A 57 -8.19 5.92 -7.87
CA THR A 57 -7.49 5.13 -8.89
C THR A 57 -6.00 5.43 -8.95
N LEU A 58 -5.23 4.41 -9.34
CA LEU A 58 -3.78 4.50 -9.54
C LEU A 58 -3.48 4.83 -11.02
N ASP A 59 -2.56 5.76 -11.28
CA ASP A 59 -2.20 6.14 -12.65
C ASP A 59 -1.58 4.95 -13.42
N PRO A 60 -1.85 4.77 -14.73
CA PRO A 60 -1.29 3.68 -15.53
C PRO A 60 0.25 3.62 -15.57
N GLU A 61 0.92 4.73 -15.30
CA GLU A 61 2.38 4.83 -15.24
C GLU A 61 3.01 4.00 -14.10
N TYR A 62 2.19 3.61 -13.11
CA TYR A 62 2.64 2.75 -12.02
C TYR A 62 2.74 1.28 -12.40
N VAL A 63 2.24 0.85 -13.56
CA VAL A 63 2.39 -0.55 -14.01
C VAL A 63 3.88 -0.91 -14.11
N GLY A 64 4.25 -2.02 -13.48
CA GLY A 64 5.63 -2.49 -13.35
C GLY A 64 6.43 -1.84 -12.20
N GLN A 65 5.89 -0.82 -11.54
CA GLN A 65 6.55 -0.18 -10.39
C GLN A 65 6.31 -0.97 -9.11
N THR A 66 7.26 -0.87 -8.18
CA THR A 66 7.11 -1.39 -6.82
C THR A 66 6.50 -0.32 -5.91
N LEU A 67 5.42 -0.66 -5.23
CA LEU A 67 4.74 0.20 -4.26
C LEU A 67 4.81 -0.39 -2.85
N HIS A 68 4.66 0.47 -1.85
CA HIS A 68 4.51 0.05 -0.47
C HIS A 68 3.03 -0.20 -0.17
N LEU A 69 2.74 -1.25 0.58
CA LEU A 69 1.40 -1.60 1.01
C LEU A 69 1.37 -1.73 2.53
N ILE A 70 0.30 -1.25 3.15
CA ILE A 70 -0.01 -1.50 4.56
C ILE A 70 -1.10 -2.55 4.62
N ARG A 71 -0.81 -3.72 5.19
CA ARG A 71 -1.82 -4.73 5.48
C ARG A 71 -2.65 -4.32 6.70
N GLN A 72 -3.98 -4.40 6.60
CA GLN A 72 -4.87 -4.18 7.74
C GLN A 72 -4.86 -5.39 8.69
N ASP A 73 -4.89 -5.11 10.00
CA ASP A 73 -4.92 -6.15 11.03
C ASP A 73 -6.22 -6.95 11.00
N GLY A 74 -6.11 -8.27 11.17
CA GLY A 74 -7.26 -9.19 11.16
C GLY A 74 -7.86 -9.46 9.78
N GLY A 75 -7.25 -8.96 8.69
CA GLY A 75 -7.80 -9.06 7.33
C GLY A 75 -6.82 -9.50 6.24
N GLY A 76 -7.39 -9.73 5.04
CA GLY A 76 -6.69 -9.93 3.77
C GLY A 76 -6.62 -8.65 2.92
N PHE A 77 -6.86 -7.48 3.53
CA PHE A 77 -6.98 -6.20 2.85
C PHE A 77 -5.72 -5.35 3.00
N TYR A 78 -5.39 -4.58 1.97
CA TYR A 78 -4.16 -3.79 1.87
C TYR A 78 -4.43 -2.38 1.37
N TYR A 79 -3.82 -1.40 2.04
CA TYR A 79 -3.77 -0.01 1.57
C TYR A 79 -2.51 0.20 0.73
N VAL A 80 -2.69 0.63 -0.51
CA VAL A 80 -1.60 0.94 -1.44
C VAL A 80 -1.13 2.37 -1.18
N LEU A 81 0.13 2.53 -0.76
CA LEU A 81 0.77 3.83 -0.56
C LEU A 81 1.52 4.23 -1.83
N TYR A 82 1.18 5.40 -2.38
CA TYR A 82 1.88 5.97 -3.51
C TYR A 82 1.90 7.50 -3.42
N LYS A 83 2.87 8.13 -4.09
CA LYS A 83 2.98 9.58 -4.15
C LYS A 83 2.62 10.02 -5.56
N LYS A 84 1.45 10.62 -5.75
CA LYS A 84 0.99 11.16 -7.04
C LYS A 84 2.12 11.91 -7.75
N ILE A 85 2.47 11.44 -8.95
CA ILE A 85 3.51 12.07 -9.76
C ILE A 85 2.86 13.29 -10.40
N PHE A 86 3.12 14.47 -9.83
CA PHE A 86 2.68 15.71 -10.45
C PHE A 86 3.52 15.95 -11.70
N HIS A 87 2.96 15.62 -12.86
CA HIS A 87 3.48 16.08 -14.13
C HIS A 87 3.29 17.60 -14.24
N TYR A 88 4.29 18.36 -13.81
CA TYR A 88 4.37 19.78 -14.11
C TYR A 88 4.62 19.91 -15.62
N LYS A 89 3.55 19.91 -16.43
CA LYS A 89 3.65 20.31 -17.83
C LYS A 89 4.04 21.78 -17.84
N ARG A 90 5.35 22.05 -17.92
CA ARG A 90 5.88 23.38 -18.21
C ARG A 90 5.22 23.78 -19.55
N LYS A 91 4.25 24.70 -19.52
CA LYS A 91 3.78 25.34 -20.75
C LYS A 91 5.01 25.94 -21.39
N VAL A 92 5.49 25.36 -22.49
CA VAL A 92 6.45 26.02 -23.34
C VAL A 92 5.73 27.29 -23.80
N LYS A 93 6.19 28.45 -23.31
CA LYS A 93 5.91 29.72 -24.00
C LYS A 93 6.62 29.58 -25.35
N GLY A 94 5.92 28.97 -26.30
CA GLY A 94 6.31 28.99 -27.70
C GLY A 94 6.36 30.46 -28.10
N GLY A 95 7.56 30.92 -28.40
CA GLY A 95 7.75 32.16 -29.12
C GLY A 95 7.12 32.03 -30.50
N SER A 96 6.44 33.09 -30.91
CA SER A 96 6.23 33.43 -32.31
C SER A 96 6.97 34.76 -32.50
N ASP A 97 8.25 34.66 -32.86
CA ASP A 97 8.81 35.62 -33.80
C ASP A 97 8.37 35.14 -35.18
N GLU A 98 7.37 35.82 -35.73
CA GLU A 98 7.21 36.15 -37.16
C GLU A 98 6.14 37.24 -37.30
#